data_AF-A0A822CQ35-F1
#
_entry.id   AF-A0A822CQ35-F1
#
_cell.length_a   1.000
_cell.length_b   1.000
_cell.length_c   1.000
_cell.angle_alpha   90.00
_cell.angle_beta   90.00
_cell.angle_gamma   90.00
#
_symmetry.space_group_name_H-M   'P 1'
#
loop_
_entity.id
_entity.type
_entity.pdbx_description
1 polymer ?
#
loop_
_entity_poly.entity_id
_entity_poly.type
_entity_poly.pdbx_seq_one_letter_code
_entity_poly.pdbx_strand_id
1 'polypeptide(L)'
;MHTVFRVGEIKQTPENSRLWEVQLTITDESDSQLAGLTDRIKEEIQGTSGWYRMGKLMLKVGHFDQAEELYNELLENASDDSDRAHIYHMLGM
;
A
#
# COMPACT_ATOMS: atom_id res chain seq x y z
N MET A 1 -8.71 13.45 -1.98
CA MET A 1 -7.32 13.75 -1.60
C MET A 1 -7.17 13.45 -0.12
N HIS A 2 -6.40 12.42 0.23
CA HIS A 2 -6.01 12.19 1.63
C HIS A 2 -4.76 13.02 1.90
N THR A 3 -4.78 13.87 2.92
CA THR A 3 -3.60 14.65 3.34
C THR A 3 -2.71 13.75 4.17
N VAL A 4 -1.46 13.59 3.75
CA VAL A 4 -0.44 12.85 4.49
C VAL A 4 0.34 13.84 5.37
N PHE A 5 0.61 13.41 6.61
CA PHE A 5 1.44 14.16 7.55
C PHE A 5 2.63 13.31 7.95
N ARG A 6 3.82 13.92 7.93
CA ARG A 6 5.00 13.33 8.54
C ARG A 6 4.97 13.58 10.05
N VAL A 7 5.09 12.51 10.81
CA VAL A 7 5.32 12.59 12.25
C VAL A 7 6.77 13.00 12.49
N GLY A 8 6.96 14.17 13.12
CA GLY A 8 8.24 14.67 13.54
C GLY A 8 8.53 14.30 15.00
N GLU A 9 8.90 15.29 15.79
CA GLU A 9 9.18 15.10 17.21
C GLU A 9 7.91 14.73 17.99
N ILE A 10 8.05 13.77 18.89
CA ILE A 10 7.05 13.40 19.89
C ILE A 10 7.67 13.69 21.25
N LYS A 11 7.12 14.65 21.99
CA LYS A 11 7.64 15.07 23.29
C LYS A 11 6.54 15.20 24.32
N GLN A 12 6.90 14.93 25.57
CA GLN A 12 6.00 15.12 26.69
C GLN A 12 5.94 16.61 27.05
N THR A 13 4.77 17.13 27.37
CA THR A 13 4.66 18.54 27.75
C THR A 13 5.33 18.76 29.11
N PRO A 14 6.13 19.83 29.30
CA PRO A 14 6.79 20.10 30.58
C PRO A 14 5.80 20.32 31.73
N GLU A 15 4.61 20.83 31.41
CA GLU A 15 3.57 21.22 32.36
C GLU A 15 2.77 20.02 32.89
N ASN A 16 2.72 18.92 32.12
CA ASN A 16 1.94 17.74 32.49
C ASN A 16 2.54 16.47 31.88
N SER A 17 3.04 15.58 32.75
CA SER A 17 3.60 14.28 32.35
C SER A 17 2.57 13.28 31.80
N ARG A 18 1.29 13.65 31.72
CA ARG A 18 0.26 12.84 31.05
C ARG A 18 -0.07 13.34 29.65
N LEU A 19 0.45 14.50 29.24
CA LEU A 19 0.20 15.09 27.94
C LEU A 19 1.43 14.98 27.04
N TRP A 20 1.18 14.66 25.78
CA TRP A 20 2.18 14.52 24.73
C TRP A 20 1.84 15.48 23.58
N GLU A 21 2.86 16.15 23.09
CA GLU A 21 2.82 16.97 21.89
C GLU A 21 3.48 16.20 20.75
N VAL A 22 2.79 16.13 19.61
CA VAL A 22 3.29 15.49 18.39
C VAL A 22 3.37 16.54 17.30
N GLN A 23 4.57 16.76 16.77
CA GLN A 23 4.76 17.64 15.64
C GLN A 23 4.34 16.91 14.35
N LEU A 24 3.42 17.51 13.60
CA LEU A 24 2.98 17.01 12.30
C LEU A 24 3.34 18.03 11.22
N THR A 25 4.03 17.58 10.18
CA THR A 25 4.38 18.40 9.02
C THR A 25 3.60 17.92 7.81
N ILE A 26 2.90 18.81 7.12
CA ILE A 26 2.22 18.48 5.88
C ILE A 26 3.26 18.09 4.81
N THR A 27 3.00 17.01 4.09
CA THR A 27 3.80 16.60 2.94
C THR A 27 3.18 17.10 1.65
N ASP A 28 3.99 17.36 0.62
CA ASP A 28 3.53 17.70 -0.72
C ASP A 28 4.02 16.70 -1.76
N GLU A 29 3.67 16.93 -3.03
CA GLU A 29 4.05 16.05 -4.16
C GLU A 29 5.56 16.00 -4.42
N SER A 30 6.33 16.95 -3.88
CA SER A 30 7.80 17.01 -3.99
C SER A 30 8.53 16.39 -2.80
N ASP A 31 7.80 15.77 -1.85
CA ASP A 31 8.37 15.12 -0.69
C ASP A 31 9.24 13.91 -1.08
N SER A 32 10.55 14.02 -0.86
CA SER A 32 11.53 13.01 -1.30
C SER A 32 11.39 11.65 -0.61
N GLN A 33 10.87 11.60 0.61
CA GLN A 33 10.65 10.32 1.30
C GLN A 33 9.40 9.64 0.77
N LEU A 34 8.33 10.40 0.47
CA LEU A 34 7.16 9.85 -0.19
C LEU A 34 7.48 9.36 -1.61
N ALA A 35 8.30 10.12 -2.34
CA ALA A 35 8.80 9.68 -3.65
C ALA A 35 9.59 8.37 -3.53
N GLY A 36 10.54 8.29 -2.60
CA GLY A 36 11.32 7.08 -2.35
C GLY A 36 10.48 5.88 -1.93
N LEU A 37 9.47 6.08 -1.07
CA LEU A 37 8.51 5.04 -0.69
C LEU A 37 7.72 4.55 -1.90
N THR A 38 7.24 5.47 -2.73
CA THR A 38 6.47 5.15 -3.93
C THR A 38 7.29 4.33 -4.92
N ASP A 39 8.54 4.71 -5.14
CA ASP A 39 9.44 3.99 -6.03
C ASP A 39 9.78 2.60 -5.50
N ARG A 40 9.99 2.48 -4.18
CA ARG A 40 10.18 1.17 -3.55
C ARG A 40 8.96 0.26 -3.71
N ILE A 41 7.76 0.79 -3.53
CA ILE A 41 6.52 0.04 -3.75
C ILE A 41 6.43 -0.44 -5.20
N LYS A 42 6.74 0.43 -6.18
CA LYS A 42 6.75 0.07 -7.61
C LYS A 42 7.72 -1.08 -7.92
N GLU A 43 8.89 -1.10 -7.30
CA GLU A 43 9.85 -2.20 -7.42
C GLU A 43 9.30 -3.51 -6.83
N GLU A 44 8.67 -3.46 -5.66
CA GLU A 44 8.15 -4.66 -4.99
C GLU A 44 6.96 -5.29 -5.72
N ILE A 45 6.10 -4.46 -6.32
CA ILE A 45 4.89 -4.94 -7.00
C ILE A 45 5.15 -5.35 -8.45
N GLN A 46 6.39 -5.33 -8.95
CA GLN A 46 6.74 -5.75 -10.33
C GLN A 46 6.05 -7.07 -10.74
N GLY A 47 5.67 -7.18 -12.02
CA GLY A 47 4.89 -8.31 -12.51
C GLY A 47 4.55 -8.23 -13.99
N THR A 48 4.02 -9.34 -14.51
CA THR A 48 3.77 -9.58 -15.94
C THR A 48 2.64 -8.73 -16.54
N SER A 49 1.59 -8.43 -15.78
CA SER A 49 0.45 -7.63 -16.26
C SER A 49 0.18 -6.38 -15.39
N GLY A 50 -0.51 -5.38 -15.95
CA GLY A 50 -0.98 -4.21 -15.19
C GLY A 50 -1.94 -4.59 -14.06
N TRP A 51 -2.82 -5.55 -14.29
CA TRP A 51 -3.80 -6.02 -13.30
C TRP A 51 -3.16 -6.73 -12.11
N TYR A 52 -2.19 -7.61 -12.37
CA TYR A 52 -1.44 -8.27 -11.29
C TYR A 52 -0.67 -7.27 -10.43
N ARG A 53 -0.10 -6.23 -11.04
CA ARG A 53 0.56 -5.14 -10.32
C ARG A 53 -0.44 -4.35 -9.47
N MET A 54 -1.64 -4.10 -9.99
CA MET A 54 -2.71 -3.44 -9.24
C MET A 54 -3.16 -4.27 -8.02
N GLY A 55 -3.41 -5.57 -8.20
CA GLY A 55 -3.77 -6.46 -7.08
C GLY A 55 -2.67 -6.52 -6.02
N LYS A 56 -1.39 -6.62 -6.42
CA LYS A 56 -0.25 -6.54 -5.49
C LYS A 56 -0.17 -5.20 -4.76
N LEU A 57 -0.47 -4.09 -5.44
CA LEU A 57 -0.52 -2.77 -4.81
C LEU A 57 -1.63 -2.72 -3.76
N MET A 58 -2.85 -3.17 -4.09
CA MET A 58 -3.98 -3.23 -3.17
C MET A 58 -3.63 -4.02 -1.90
N LEU A 59 -3.02 -5.20 -2.05
CA LEU A 59 -2.52 -5.99 -0.92
C LEU A 59 -1.48 -5.24 -0.08
N LYS A 60 -0.55 -4.51 -0.72
CA LYS A 60 0.50 -3.76 -0.02
C LYS A 60 -0.04 -2.56 0.77
N VAL A 61 -1.09 -1.91 0.28
CA VAL A 61 -1.72 -0.77 0.97
C VAL A 61 -2.88 -1.20 1.89
N GLY A 62 -3.15 -2.49 2.02
CA GLY A 62 -4.15 -3.05 2.95
C GLY A 62 -5.59 -3.03 2.42
N HIS A 63 -5.80 -2.84 1.13
CA HIS A 63 -7.11 -2.88 0.48
C HIS A 63 -7.48 -4.32 0.10
N PHE A 64 -7.64 -5.18 1.11
CA PHE A 64 -7.79 -6.63 0.91
C PHE A 64 -9.07 -7.00 0.15
N ASP A 65 -10.22 -6.41 0.53
CA ASP A 65 -11.51 -6.71 -0.12
C ASP A 65 -11.46 -6.39 -1.62
N GLN A 66 -10.87 -5.24 -1.99
CA GLN A 66 -10.72 -4.83 -3.39
C GLN A 66 -9.73 -5.73 -4.15
N ALA A 67 -8.68 -6.21 -3.48
CA ALA A 67 -7.74 -7.15 -4.08
C ALA A 67 -8.43 -8.49 -4.35
N GLU A 68 -9.24 -8.99 -3.41
CA GLU A 68 -10.02 -10.21 -3.56
C GLU A 68 -11.01 -10.11 -4.73
N GLU A 69 -11.78 -9.01 -4.82
CA GLU A 69 -12.68 -8.74 -5.94
C GLU A 69 -11.93 -8.81 -7.29
N LEU A 70 -10.80 -8.09 -7.40
CA LEU A 70 -9.99 -8.07 -8.61
C LEU A 70 -9.45 -9.47 -8.97
N TYR A 71 -8.94 -10.22 -8.00
CA TYR A 71 -8.39 -11.55 -8.26
C TYR A 71 -9.47 -12.56 -8.64
N ASN A 72 -10.68 -12.45 -8.10
CA ASN A 72 -11.82 -13.26 -8.53
C ASN A 72 -12.23 -12.94 -9.98
N GLU A 73 -12.25 -11.66 -10.38
CA GLU A 73 -12.51 -11.28 -11.78
C GLU A 73 -11.42 -11.80 -12.74
N LEU A 74 -10.15 -11.76 -12.32
CA LEU A 74 -9.04 -12.34 -13.09
C LEU A 74 -9.16 -13.86 -13.21
N LEU A 75 -9.65 -14.54 -12.16
CA LEU A 75 -9.81 -15.99 -12.13
C LEU A 75 -10.81 -16.48 -13.19
N GLU A 76 -11.91 -15.74 -13.39
CA GLU A 76 -12.91 -16.03 -14.42
C GLU A 76 -12.32 -15.98 -15.84
N ASN A 77 -11.25 -15.19 -16.03
CA ASN A 77 -10.62 -14.92 -17.33
C ASN A 77 -9.20 -15.48 -17.44
N ALA A 78 -8.81 -16.41 -16.56
CA ALA A 78 -7.45 -16.96 -16.50
C ALA A 78 -7.04 -17.60 -17.84
N SER A 79 -5.84 -17.26 -18.34
CA SER A 79 -5.39 -17.70 -19.67
C SER A 79 -5.03 -19.19 -19.74
N ASP A 80 -4.55 -19.74 -18.63
CA ASP A 80 -4.08 -21.10 -18.50
C ASP A 80 -4.01 -21.53 -17.02
N ASP A 81 -3.64 -22.79 -16.77
CA ASP A 81 -3.54 -23.34 -15.42
C ASP A 81 -2.42 -22.70 -14.58
N SER A 82 -1.36 -22.18 -15.21
CA SER A 82 -0.29 -21.48 -14.50
C SER A 82 -0.76 -20.13 -13.98
N ASP A 83 -1.52 -19.40 -14.80
CA ASP A 83 -2.16 -18.14 -14.44
C ASP A 83 -3.16 -18.36 -13.30
N ARG A 84 -3.99 -19.40 -13.43
CA ARG A 84 -4.94 -19.81 -12.39
C ARG A 84 -4.25 -20.15 -11.07
N ALA A 85 -3.17 -20.93 -11.10
CA ALA A 85 -2.39 -21.26 -9.91
C ALA A 85 -1.79 -20.01 -9.25
N HIS A 86 -1.34 -19.03 -10.04
CA HIS A 86 -0.87 -17.76 -9.51
C HIS A 86 -2.00 -17.00 -8.80
N ILE A 87 -3.18 -16.92 -9.41
CA ILE A 87 -4.35 -16.24 -8.81
C ILE A 87 -4.77 -16.92 -7.51
N TYR A 88 -4.84 -18.27 -7.46
CA TYR A 88 -5.15 -18.99 -6.22
C TYR A 88 -4.14 -18.70 -5.11
N HIS A 89 -2.84 -18.67 -5.44
CA HIS A 89 -1.81 -18.27 -4.48
C HIS A 89 -2.04 -16.85 -3.93
N MET A 90 -2.45 -15.89 -4.79
CA MET A 90 -2.74 -14.53 -4.35
C MET A 90 -4.00 -14.45 -3.47
N LEU A 91 -4.98 -15.31 -3.70
CA LEU A 91 -6.21 -15.44 -2.89
C LEU A 91 -6.00 -16.28 -1.61
N GLY A 92 -4.87 -16.97 -1.46
CA GLY A 92 -4.58 -17.82 -0.32
C GLY A 92 -5.33 -19.16 -0.32
N MET A 93 -5.66 -19.69 -1.49
CA MET A 93 -6.39 -20.96 -1.70
C MET A 93 -5.47 -22.12 -2.10
#